data_AF-A0A3P3XYH3-F1
#
_entry.id   AF-A0A3P3XYH3-F1
#
_cell.length_a   1.000
_cell.length_b   1.000
_cell.length_c   1.000
_cell.angle_alpha   90.00
_cell.angle_beta   90.00
_cell.angle_gamma   90.00
#
_symmetry.space_group_name_H-M   'P 1'
#
loop_
_entity.id
_entity.type
_entity.pdbx_description
1 polymer ?
#
loop_
_entity_poly.entity_id
_entity_poly.type
_entity_poly.pdbx_seq_one_letter_code
_entity_poly.pdbx_strand_id
1 'polypeptide(L)'
;MLRLWRGGSGGAGTLSAIGAARVRLAVGRRLFAEQAPRALTTADITEQQSRKAAIEDAVRRSANKAHAFIIASGIACFFLMRKYVGMQDIDNEGAPLSSASLSPSEFRPFKLAQVLPVNHDTNIYRFNLEKSNTPLNLPVASFILLRTNVNGKDVVRPYTPISTNRTHGHFDLMIKSYPEGKISKHVSTMKPHEFIEVKGPIVKFEYKPNKYKEIGMIAGGTGITPMLQILDHALTNCANDHTKFVLIFANKSKEDILLKDRLDRMSILFRERFTLHYVVDKAEGEWEGDVGHVTKELIEKYLPGPDPKSQILVCGPPPMMKAISGEKAKDFSQGELSGVLQSIGYSAENVFKF
;
A
#
# COMPACT_ATOMS: atom_id res chain seq x y z
N MET A 1 -18.00 61.68 14.90
CA MET A 1 -17.35 62.78 15.67
C MET A 1 -16.81 62.21 16.97
N LEU A 2 -15.57 62.56 17.28
CA LEU A 2 -14.90 62.58 18.60
C LEU A 2 -14.68 61.29 19.40
N ARG A 3 -13.42 60.84 19.30
CA ARG A 3 -12.62 60.20 20.35
C ARG A 3 -12.40 61.17 21.53
N LEU A 4 -12.20 60.62 22.73
CA LEU A 4 -11.01 60.76 23.60
C LEU A 4 -11.40 60.81 25.09
N TRP A 5 -10.88 59.87 25.88
CA TRP A 5 -10.15 60.26 27.09
C TRP A 5 -9.04 59.26 27.44
N ARG A 6 -7.93 59.82 27.89
CA ARG A 6 -6.64 59.18 28.22
C ARG A 6 -6.58 58.91 29.73
N GLY A 7 -5.75 57.94 30.14
CA GLY A 7 -4.78 58.17 31.22
C GLY A 7 -4.70 57.12 32.34
N GLY A 8 -3.46 56.66 32.59
CA GLY A 8 -2.96 56.10 33.86
C GLY A 8 -2.87 54.57 33.89
N SER A 9 -1.75 53.89 33.61
CA SER A 9 -0.43 53.81 34.28
C SER A 9 -0.43 53.13 35.66
N GLY A 10 0.22 51.96 35.75
CA GLY A 10 0.93 51.51 36.96
C GLY A 10 0.63 50.08 37.44
N GLY A 11 1.68 49.25 37.51
CA GLY A 11 1.79 48.22 38.55
C GLY A 11 1.84 46.76 38.09
N ALA A 12 3.05 46.22 38.02
CA ALA A 12 3.37 44.82 37.77
C ALA A 12 2.91 43.87 38.90
N GLY A 13 2.67 42.60 38.54
CA GLY A 13 2.39 41.54 39.50
C GLY A 13 2.29 40.16 38.86
N THR A 14 3.44 39.58 38.49
CA THR A 14 3.59 38.16 38.16
C THR A 14 3.22 37.28 39.35
N LEU A 15 2.17 36.47 39.25
CA LEU A 15 1.94 35.31 40.12
C LEU A 15 1.47 34.10 39.31
N SER A 16 2.46 33.31 38.88
CA SER A 16 2.60 31.88 39.15
C SER A 16 1.36 30.98 38.99
N ALA A 17 1.43 30.09 37.99
CA ALA A 17 0.54 28.96 37.73
C ALA A 17 0.53 27.85 38.83
N ILE A 18 0.95 28.17 40.06
CA ILE A 18 0.94 27.25 41.22
C ILE A 18 -0.38 27.36 42.03
N GLY A 19 -1.23 28.35 41.74
CA GLY A 19 -2.53 28.52 42.40
C GLY A 19 -3.66 27.58 41.90
N ALA A 20 -3.62 27.15 40.64
CA ALA A 20 -4.65 26.26 40.07
C ALA A 20 -4.40 24.77 40.35
N ALA A 21 -3.18 24.40 40.76
CA ALA A 21 -2.80 23.02 41.07
C ALA A 21 -3.11 22.61 42.52
N ARG A 22 -3.36 23.56 43.44
CA ARG A 22 -3.61 23.27 44.87
C ARG A 22 -5.08 23.04 45.24
N VAL A 23 -6.05 23.36 44.38
CA VAL A 23 -7.47 23.02 44.60
C VAL A 23 -7.85 21.67 43.99
N ARG A 24 -7.07 21.14 43.03
CA ARG A 24 -7.27 19.78 42.47
C ARG A 24 -6.59 18.65 43.25
N LEU A 25 -5.68 18.94 44.18
CA LEU A 25 -5.02 17.93 45.02
C LEU A 25 -5.65 17.74 46.41
N ALA A 26 -6.59 18.60 46.83
CA ALA A 26 -7.28 18.49 48.11
C ALA A 26 -8.66 17.77 48.01
N VAL A 27 -9.28 17.72 46.83
CA VAL A 27 -10.53 16.98 46.60
C VAL A 27 -10.26 15.51 46.23
N GLY A 28 -9.11 15.21 45.62
CA GLY A 28 -8.70 13.83 45.29
C GLY A 28 -8.16 13.00 46.46
N ARG A 29 -7.82 13.62 47.60
CA ARG A 29 -7.29 12.94 48.80
C ARG A 29 -8.32 12.64 49.89
N ARG A 30 -9.60 13.00 49.69
CA ARG A 30 -10.70 12.66 50.63
C ARG A 30 -11.73 11.65 50.09
N LEU A 31 -11.52 11.10 48.89
CA LEU A 31 -12.38 10.05 48.32
C LEU A 31 -11.67 8.70 48.12
N PHE A 32 -10.41 8.57 48.60
CA PHE A 32 -9.60 7.35 48.44
C PHE A 32 -9.09 6.77 49.77
N ALA A 33 -9.73 7.12 50.88
CA ALA A 33 -9.42 6.59 52.19
C ALA A 33 -10.67 5.98 52.83
N GLU A 34 -11.19 4.90 52.24
CA GLU A 34 -11.91 3.80 52.90
C GLU A 34 -12.43 2.84 51.83
N GLN A 35 -11.75 1.70 51.69
CA GLN A 35 -12.26 0.38 51.27
C GLN A 35 -11.09 -0.43 50.71
N ALA A 36 -10.44 -1.19 51.58
CA ALA A 36 -9.62 -2.31 51.13
C ALA A 36 -10.53 -3.33 50.40
N PRO A 37 -10.09 -3.93 49.29
CA PRO A 37 -10.91 -4.90 48.57
C PRO A 37 -11.21 -6.10 49.47
N ARG A 38 -12.50 -6.37 49.70
CA ARG A 38 -12.95 -7.58 50.41
C ARG A 38 -12.61 -8.79 49.54
N ALA A 39 -11.91 -9.77 50.11
CA ALA A 39 -11.66 -11.04 49.42
C ALA A 39 -13.00 -11.67 48.99
N LEU A 40 -13.11 -12.04 47.71
CA LEU A 40 -14.30 -12.70 47.17
C LEU A 40 -14.55 -14.00 47.93
N THR A 41 -15.76 -14.17 48.43
CA THR A 41 -16.16 -15.41 49.09
C THR A 41 -16.37 -16.51 48.03
N THR A 42 -16.35 -17.77 48.45
CA THR A 42 -16.68 -18.91 47.58
C THR A 42 -18.09 -18.81 46.98
N ALA A 43 -19.02 -18.16 47.67
CA ALA A 43 -20.35 -17.85 47.13
C ALA A 43 -20.29 -16.83 45.97
N ASP A 44 -19.50 -15.76 46.09
CA ASP A 44 -19.34 -14.75 45.05
C ASP A 44 -18.71 -15.31 43.76
N ILE A 45 -17.73 -16.23 43.92
CA ILE A 45 -17.07 -16.91 42.80
C ILE A 45 -18.06 -17.84 42.08
N THR A 46 -18.88 -18.56 42.85
CA THR A 46 -19.88 -19.48 42.30
C THR A 46 -20.95 -18.72 41.51
N GLU A 47 -21.43 -17.59 42.04
CA GLU A 47 -22.41 -16.74 41.36
C GLU A 47 -21.85 -16.14 40.07
N GLN A 48 -20.59 -15.66 40.08
CA GLN A 48 -19.93 -15.18 38.86
C GLN A 48 -19.76 -16.27 37.80
N GLN A 49 -19.44 -17.49 38.21
CA GLN A 49 -19.31 -18.64 37.29
C GLN A 49 -20.66 -19.04 36.70
N SER A 50 -21.74 -19.10 37.49
CA SER A 50 -23.08 -19.38 37.00
C SER A 50 -23.57 -18.30 36.01
N ARG A 51 -23.25 -17.03 36.28
CA ARG A 51 -23.61 -15.91 35.41
C ARG A 51 -22.84 -15.93 34.08
N LYS A 52 -21.56 -16.30 34.11
CA LYS A 52 -20.74 -16.49 32.89
C LYS A 52 -21.26 -17.65 32.04
N ALA A 53 -21.59 -18.78 32.66
CA ALA A 53 -22.18 -19.93 31.98
C ALA A 53 -23.51 -19.57 31.30
N ALA A 54 -24.39 -18.82 31.98
CA ALA A 54 -25.66 -18.38 31.41
C ALA A 54 -25.48 -17.45 30.18
N ILE A 55 -24.45 -16.59 30.19
CA ILE A 55 -24.13 -15.71 29.05
C ILE A 55 -23.59 -16.52 27.87
N GLU A 56 -22.67 -17.45 28.10
CA GLU A 56 -22.12 -18.33 27.06
C GLU A 56 -23.22 -19.16 26.38
N ASP A 57 -24.18 -19.64 27.17
CA ASP A 57 -25.32 -20.41 26.69
C ASP A 57 -26.33 -19.57 25.88
N ALA A 58 -26.52 -18.29 26.27
CA ALA A 58 -27.32 -17.34 25.52
C ALA A 58 -26.67 -16.94 24.19
N VAL A 59 -25.34 -16.73 24.18
CA VAL A 59 -24.56 -16.45 22.96
C VAL A 59 -24.62 -17.65 22.00
N ARG A 60 -24.47 -18.88 22.51
CA ARG A 60 -24.57 -20.11 21.71
C ARG A 60 -25.95 -20.29 21.09
N ARG A 61 -27.03 -20.01 21.84
CA ARG A 61 -28.41 -20.05 21.33
C ARG A 61 -28.67 -19.00 20.25
N SER A 62 -28.08 -17.81 20.39
CA SER A 62 -28.16 -16.74 19.37
C SER A 62 -27.41 -17.12 18.08
N ALA A 63 -26.20 -17.68 18.20
CA ALA A 63 -25.40 -18.12 17.06
C ALA A 63 -26.07 -19.26 16.25
N ASN A 64 -26.76 -20.18 16.93
CA ASN A 64 -27.49 -21.27 16.27
C ASN A 64 -28.76 -20.77 15.55
N LYS A 65 -29.44 -19.76 16.08
CA LYS A 65 -30.58 -19.10 15.39
C LYS A 65 -30.12 -18.32 14.17
N ALA A 66 -28.96 -17.64 14.23
CA ALA A 66 -28.38 -16.93 13.10
C ALA A 66 -27.96 -17.88 11.95
N HIS A 67 -27.37 -19.04 12.27
CA HIS A 67 -27.01 -20.04 11.25
C HIS A 67 -28.24 -20.65 10.55
N ALA A 68 -29.33 -20.93 11.28
CA ALA A 68 -30.56 -21.43 10.68
C ALA A 68 -31.23 -20.40 9.76
N PHE A 69 -31.12 -19.11 10.06
CA PHE A 69 -31.70 -18.03 9.24
C PHE A 69 -30.92 -17.80 7.93
N ILE A 70 -29.58 -17.87 7.96
CA ILE A 70 -28.71 -17.66 6.79
C ILE A 70 -28.89 -18.74 5.72
N ILE A 71 -29.14 -20.00 6.12
CA ILE A 71 -29.32 -21.12 5.19
C ILE A 71 -30.69 -21.02 4.48
N ALA A 72 -31.73 -20.60 5.19
CA ALA A 72 -33.08 -20.47 4.62
C ALA A 72 -33.21 -19.22 3.70
N SER A 73 -32.53 -18.11 4.00
CA SER A 73 -32.57 -16.90 3.18
C SER A 73 -31.68 -16.98 1.93
N GLY A 74 -30.56 -17.72 1.97
CA GLY A 74 -29.62 -17.80 0.86
C GLY A 74 -30.18 -18.50 -0.38
N ILE A 75 -30.94 -19.58 -0.19
CA ILE A 75 -31.52 -20.35 -1.30
C ILE A 75 -32.67 -19.58 -1.96
N ALA A 76 -33.56 -18.98 -1.16
CA ALA A 76 -34.67 -18.19 -1.68
C ALA A 76 -34.19 -16.91 -2.40
N CYS A 77 -33.14 -16.25 -1.88
CA CYS A 77 -32.56 -15.06 -2.51
C CYS A 77 -31.81 -15.42 -3.82
N PHE A 78 -31.17 -16.59 -3.89
CA PHE A 78 -30.56 -17.10 -5.12
C PHE A 78 -31.60 -17.36 -6.23
N PHE A 79 -32.74 -17.96 -5.90
CA PHE A 79 -33.82 -18.18 -6.88
C PHE A 79 -34.56 -16.89 -7.27
N LEU A 80 -34.74 -15.95 -6.35
CA LEU A 80 -35.34 -14.64 -6.64
C LEU A 80 -34.43 -13.76 -7.51
N MET A 81 -33.12 -13.76 -7.26
CA MET A 81 -32.13 -13.07 -8.11
C MET A 81 -32.09 -13.64 -9.53
N ARG A 82 -32.17 -14.97 -9.68
CA ARG A 82 -32.22 -15.65 -10.99
C ARG A 82 -33.48 -15.32 -11.79
N LYS A 83 -34.59 -14.95 -11.13
CA LYS A 83 -35.84 -14.55 -11.80
C LYS A 83 -35.92 -13.05 -12.10
N TYR A 84 -35.27 -12.20 -11.29
CA TYR A 84 -35.29 -10.73 -11.45
C TYR A 84 -34.17 -10.19 -12.34
N VAL A 85 -33.02 -10.86 -12.38
CA VAL A 85 -31.96 -10.56 -13.34
C VAL A 85 -32.16 -11.50 -14.52
N GLY A 86 -32.87 -11.04 -15.56
CA GLY A 86 -32.95 -11.73 -16.83
C GLY A 86 -31.59 -11.82 -17.50
N MET A 87 -30.74 -12.75 -17.05
CA MET A 87 -29.58 -13.21 -17.81
C MET A 87 -30.09 -14.18 -18.86
N GLN A 88 -30.28 -13.65 -20.07
CA GLN A 88 -30.20 -14.48 -21.26
C GLN A 88 -28.80 -15.08 -21.29
N ASP A 89 -28.72 -16.40 -21.42
CA ASP A 89 -27.50 -17.10 -21.78
C ASP A 89 -27.05 -16.53 -23.13
N ILE A 90 -26.05 -15.65 -23.12
CA ILE A 90 -25.34 -15.27 -24.35
C ILE A 90 -24.36 -16.41 -24.61
N ASP A 91 -24.78 -17.31 -25.48
CA ASP A 91 -23.89 -18.20 -26.21
C ASP A 91 -22.87 -17.34 -26.96
N ASN A 92 -21.68 -17.18 -26.38
CA ASN A 92 -20.60 -16.45 -27.03
C ASN A 92 -19.84 -17.42 -27.94
N GLU A 93 -20.28 -17.50 -29.20
CA GLU A 93 -19.47 -18.05 -30.27
C GLU A 93 -18.13 -17.30 -30.39
N GLY A 94 -17.02 -18.04 -30.48
CA GLY A 94 -15.93 -17.66 -31.37
C GLY A 94 -14.72 -16.88 -30.83
N ALA A 95 -14.33 -17.01 -29.57
CA ALA A 95 -12.95 -16.70 -29.17
C ALA A 95 -12.39 -17.80 -28.26
N PRO A 96 -11.26 -18.46 -28.60
CA PRO A 96 -10.66 -19.43 -27.70
C PRO A 96 -10.25 -18.72 -26.42
N LEU A 97 -10.82 -19.12 -25.29
CA LEU A 97 -10.26 -18.83 -23.98
C LEU A 97 -8.86 -19.45 -23.96
N SER A 98 -7.84 -18.63 -24.21
CA SER A 98 -6.46 -19.11 -24.20
C SER A 98 -6.11 -19.59 -22.80
N SER A 99 -5.36 -20.69 -22.73
CA SER A 99 -4.92 -21.41 -21.52
C SER A 99 -3.92 -20.66 -20.63
N ALA A 100 -4.05 -19.34 -20.52
CA ALA A 100 -2.92 -18.48 -20.26
C ALA A 100 -2.60 -18.36 -18.77
N SER A 101 -1.85 -19.34 -18.25
CA SER A 101 -0.74 -19.01 -17.37
C SER A 101 0.20 -18.03 -18.09
N LEU A 102 0.92 -17.20 -17.33
CA LEU A 102 1.96 -16.34 -17.88
C LEU A 102 2.98 -17.16 -18.72
N SER A 103 3.47 -16.60 -19.83
CA SER A 103 4.55 -17.17 -20.64
C SER A 103 5.76 -16.22 -20.72
N PRO A 104 6.97 -16.67 -20.34
CA PRO A 104 8.15 -15.81 -20.36
C PRO A 104 8.66 -15.56 -21.79
N SER A 105 8.21 -16.34 -22.77
CA SER A 105 8.58 -16.23 -24.18
C SER A 105 7.49 -15.57 -25.03
N GLU A 106 6.22 -15.81 -24.73
CA GLU A 106 5.07 -15.47 -25.57
C GLU A 106 4.16 -14.44 -24.92
N PHE A 107 3.49 -13.64 -25.75
CA PHE A 107 2.37 -12.83 -25.32
C PHE A 107 1.09 -13.67 -25.32
N ARG A 108 0.30 -13.56 -24.26
CA ARG A 108 -0.98 -14.24 -24.10
C ARG A 108 -2.07 -13.26 -23.69
N PRO A 109 -3.32 -13.42 -24.17
CA PRO A 109 -4.38 -12.49 -23.87
C PRO A 109 -4.96 -12.71 -22.47
N PHE A 110 -5.17 -11.62 -21.73
CA PHE A 110 -5.85 -11.61 -20.43
C PHE A 110 -7.05 -10.68 -20.47
N LYS A 111 -8.20 -11.19 -19.99
CA LYS A 111 -9.48 -10.47 -20.02
C LYS A 111 -9.57 -9.49 -18.86
N LEU A 112 -9.83 -8.22 -19.15
CA LEU A 112 -10.15 -7.19 -18.17
C LEU A 112 -11.51 -7.52 -17.54
N ALA A 113 -11.52 -7.76 -16.23
CA ALA A 113 -12.72 -8.05 -15.48
C ALA A 113 -13.35 -6.79 -14.89
N GLN A 114 -12.52 -5.90 -14.35
CA GLN A 114 -12.99 -4.73 -13.62
C GLN A 114 -11.98 -3.59 -13.68
N VAL A 115 -12.50 -2.36 -13.67
CA VAL A 115 -11.74 -1.13 -13.46
C VAL A 115 -12.20 -0.51 -12.15
N LEU A 116 -11.28 -0.29 -11.23
CA LEU A 116 -11.53 0.27 -9.90
C LEU A 116 -10.85 1.65 -9.81
N PRO A 117 -11.61 2.74 -9.60
CA PRO A 117 -11.02 4.07 -9.47
C PRO A 117 -10.20 4.19 -8.18
N VAL A 118 -9.02 4.83 -8.27
CA VAL A 118 -8.17 5.14 -7.11
C VAL A 118 -8.18 6.64 -6.82
N ASN A 119 -7.88 7.45 -7.83
CA ASN A 119 -7.95 8.90 -7.75
C ASN A 119 -8.22 9.50 -9.15
N HIS A 120 -7.98 10.81 -9.32
CA HIS A 120 -8.31 11.55 -10.54
C HIS A 120 -7.65 11.03 -11.82
N ASP A 121 -6.50 10.35 -11.74
CA ASP A 121 -5.78 9.84 -12.91
C ASP A 121 -5.25 8.41 -12.76
N THR A 122 -5.56 7.72 -11.67
CA THR A 122 -5.09 6.36 -11.41
C THR A 122 -6.24 5.42 -11.17
N ASN A 123 -6.20 4.25 -11.82
CA ASN A 123 -7.14 3.16 -11.64
C ASN A 123 -6.39 1.84 -11.37
N ILE A 124 -7.08 0.89 -10.75
CA ILE A 124 -6.68 -0.52 -10.71
C ILE A 124 -7.45 -1.28 -11.79
N TYR A 125 -6.72 -1.99 -12.64
CA TYR A 125 -7.23 -2.85 -13.69
C TYR A 125 -7.08 -4.31 -13.28
N ARG A 126 -8.20 -4.99 -13.08
CA ARG A 126 -8.24 -6.38 -12.66
C ARG A 126 -8.39 -7.30 -13.86
N PHE A 127 -7.42 -8.17 -14.07
CA PHE A 127 -7.42 -9.13 -15.18
C PHE A 127 -7.65 -10.55 -14.66
N ASN A 128 -8.55 -11.28 -15.29
CA ASN A 128 -8.85 -12.66 -14.92
C ASN A 128 -7.71 -13.59 -15.30
N LEU A 129 -7.38 -14.50 -14.40
CA LEU A 129 -6.67 -15.73 -14.72
C LEU A 129 -7.68 -16.76 -15.24
N GLU A 130 -7.20 -17.70 -16.03
CA GLU A 130 -8.04 -18.78 -16.56
C GLU A 130 -8.70 -19.60 -15.42
N LYS A 131 -7.91 -19.93 -14.39
CA LYS A 131 -8.38 -20.73 -13.25
C LYS A 131 -8.61 -19.83 -12.04
N SER A 132 -9.85 -19.78 -11.57
CA SER A 132 -10.28 -18.98 -10.42
C SER A 132 -9.57 -19.33 -9.10
N ASN A 133 -9.02 -20.53 -8.98
CA ASN A 133 -8.34 -21.05 -7.80
C ASN A 133 -6.81 -21.06 -7.91
N THR A 134 -6.22 -20.42 -8.92
CA THR A 134 -4.76 -20.34 -9.07
C THR A 134 -4.27 -18.90 -8.91
N PRO A 135 -3.07 -18.69 -8.35
CA PRO A 135 -2.41 -17.39 -8.36
C PRO A 135 -1.68 -17.13 -9.67
N LEU A 136 -1.25 -15.88 -9.88
CA LEU A 136 -0.44 -15.48 -11.03
C LEU A 136 0.92 -16.20 -11.09
N ASN A 137 1.44 -16.66 -9.94
CA ASN A 137 2.75 -17.28 -9.80
C ASN A 137 3.90 -16.37 -10.27
N LEU A 138 3.83 -15.09 -9.90
CA LEU A 138 4.87 -14.12 -10.21
C LEU A 138 5.97 -14.22 -9.14
N PRO A 139 7.24 -14.49 -9.51
CA PRO A 139 8.35 -14.42 -8.56
C PRO A 139 8.50 -13.00 -8.00
N VAL A 140 9.06 -12.87 -6.80
CA VAL A 140 9.32 -11.55 -6.19
C VAL A 140 10.24 -10.72 -7.07
N ALA A 141 10.06 -9.40 -7.03
CA ALA A 141 10.79 -8.42 -7.83
C ALA A 141 10.79 -8.73 -9.34
N SER A 142 9.62 -9.13 -9.84
CA SER A 142 9.35 -9.44 -11.24
C SER A 142 8.23 -8.56 -11.79
N PHE A 143 8.23 -8.37 -13.10
CA PHE A 143 7.23 -7.61 -13.83
C PHE A 143 6.67 -8.44 -15.00
N ILE A 144 5.60 -7.92 -15.59
CA ILE A 144 5.02 -8.40 -16.83
C ILE A 144 5.12 -7.31 -17.90
N LEU A 145 5.16 -7.72 -19.16
CA LEU A 145 5.11 -6.84 -20.31
C LEU A 145 3.69 -6.79 -20.85
N LEU A 146 3.12 -5.61 -20.93
CA LEU A 146 1.89 -5.38 -21.69
C LEU A 146 2.25 -5.00 -23.12
N ARG A 147 1.53 -5.57 -24.09
CA ARG A 147 1.60 -5.18 -25.49
C ARG A 147 0.24 -4.64 -25.94
N THR A 148 0.28 -3.56 -26.70
CA THR A 148 -0.87 -3.05 -27.46
C THR A 148 -0.40 -2.50 -28.80
N ASN A 149 -1.31 -2.46 -29.76
CA ASN A 149 -1.06 -1.85 -31.06
C ASN A 149 -1.54 -0.40 -31.05
N VAL A 150 -0.62 0.55 -31.25
CA VAL A 150 -0.94 1.97 -31.39
C VAL A 150 -0.57 2.42 -32.79
N ASN A 151 -1.58 2.72 -33.61
CA ASN A 151 -1.42 3.16 -35.00
C ASN A 151 -0.57 2.19 -35.85
N GLY A 152 -0.88 0.89 -35.77
CA GLY A 152 -0.18 -0.16 -36.54
C GLY A 152 1.19 -0.55 -35.98
N LYS A 153 1.62 0.04 -34.86
CA LYS A 153 2.91 -0.28 -34.22
C LYS A 153 2.70 -0.90 -32.85
N ASP A 154 3.36 -2.03 -32.62
CA ASP A 154 3.38 -2.66 -31.30
C ASP A 154 4.17 -1.80 -30.31
N VAL A 155 3.52 -1.48 -29.21
CA VAL A 155 4.11 -0.80 -28.07
C VAL A 155 4.10 -1.77 -26.91
N VAL A 156 5.28 -1.97 -26.31
CA VAL A 156 5.48 -2.86 -25.17
C VAL A 156 5.96 -2.07 -23.96
N ARG A 157 5.34 -2.24 -22.79
CA ARG A 157 5.79 -1.58 -21.54
C ARG A 157 5.76 -2.52 -20.34
N PRO A 158 6.70 -2.36 -19.39
CA PRO A 158 6.72 -3.12 -18.15
C PRO A 158 5.68 -2.60 -17.15
N TYR A 159 5.04 -3.52 -16.44
CA TYR A 159 4.16 -3.24 -15.31
C TYR A 159 4.40 -4.27 -14.20
N THR A 160 4.44 -3.82 -12.95
CA THR A 160 4.50 -4.71 -11.79
C THR A 160 3.10 -4.86 -11.19
N PRO A 161 2.52 -6.07 -11.19
CA PRO A 161 1.27 -6.33 -10.50
C PRO A 161 1.34 -6.02 -9.01
N ILE A 162 0.24 -5.48 -8.47
CA ILE A 162 0.09 -5.16 -7.04
C ILE A 162 -0.55 -6.31 -6.24
N SER A 163 -1.01 -7.35 -6.93
CA SER A 163 -1.49 -8.60 -6.36
C SER A 163 -0.33 -9.49 -5.94
N THR A 164 -0.52 -10.25 -4.85
CA THR A 164 0.44 -11.25 -4.38
C THR A 164 0.03 -12.65 -4.83
N ASN A 165 0.92 -13.65 -4.68
CA ASN A 165 0.57 -15.06 -4.95
C ASN A 165 -0.45 -15.66 -3.94
N ARG A 166 -0.98 -14.87 -3.00
CA ARG A 166 -2.17 -15.23 -2.20
C ARG A 166 -3.48 -14.89 -2.91
N THR A 167 -3.42 -14.05 -3.95
CA THR A 167 -4.57 -13.66 -4.77
C THR A 167 -4.82 -14.76 -5.79
N HIS A 168 -6.05 -15.27 -5.84
CA HIS A 168 -6.45 -16.33 -6.76
C HIS A 168 -7.43 -15.80 -7.82
N GLY A 169 -7.31 -16.34 -9.04
CA GLY A 169 -8.24 -16.08 -10.13
C GLY A 169 -8.07 -14.76 -10.86
N HIS A 170 -7.22 -13.85 -10.37
CA HIS A 170 -6.95 -12.58 -11.02
C HIS A 170 -5.61 -11.99 -10.61
N PHE A 171 -5.19 -10.96 -11.34
CA PHE A 171 -4.15 -10.03 -10.91
C PHE A 171 -4.55 -8.58 -11.21
N ASP A 172 -4.03 -7.67 -10.41
CA ASP A 172 -4.36 -6.25 -10.45
C ASP A 172 -3.14 -5.43 -10.90
N LEU A 173 -3.36 -4.54 -11.87
CA LEU A 173 -2.40 -3.53 -12.30
C LEU A 173 -2.88 -2.14 -11.87
N MET A 174 -2.08 -1.45 -11.07
CA MET A 174 -2.32 -0.04 -10.76
C MET A 174 -1.66 0.84 -11.81
N ILE A 175 -2.47 1.54 -12.61
CA ILE A 175 -1.98 2.30 -13.77
C ILE A 175 -2.49 3.73 -13.67
N LYS A 176 -1.53 4.66 -13.66
CA LYS A 176 -1.76 6.09 -13.83
C LYS A 176 -1.87 6.41 -15.32
N SER A 177 -2.94 7.09 -15.70
CA SER A 177 -3.17 7.57 -17.05
C SER A 177 -2.29 8.79 -17.31
N TYR A 178 -1.66 8.81 -18.48
CA TYR A 178 -0.86 9.94 -18.94
C TYR A 178 -1.40 10.34 -20.32
N PRO A 179 -1.74 11.61 -20.57
CA PRO A 179 -2.32 12.04 -21.86
C PRO A 179 -1.49 11.64 -23.08
N GLU A 180 -0.16 11.70 -22.95
CA GLU A 180 0.84 11.33 -23.97
C GLU A 180 1.37 9.89 -23.83
N GLY A 181 0.86 9.13 -22.85
CA GLY A 181 1.31 7.78 -22.58
C GLY A 181 0.67 6.77 -23.53
N LYS A 182 1.49 6.05 -24.32
CA LYS A 182 0.98 5.11 -25.34
C LYS A 182 0.13 3.97 -24.74
N ILE A 183 0.68 3.19 -23.80
CA ILE A 183 -0.06 2.08 -23.18
C ILE A 183 -1.01 2.57 -22.09
N SER A 184 -0.59 3.52 -21.24
CA SER A 184 -1.46 4.01 -20.16
C SER A 184 -2.75 4.65 -20.70
N LYS A 185 -2.69 5.38 -21.81
CA LYS A 185 -3.88 5.92 -22.48
C LYS A 185 -4.76 4.80 -23.05
N HIS A 186 -4.18 3.82 -23.74
CA HIS A 186 -4.93 2.68 -24.25
C HIS A 186 -5.66 1.94 -23.12
N VAL A 187 -4.94 1.59 -22.05
CA VAL A 187 -5.53 0.91 -20.88
C VAL A 187 -6.59 1.79 -20.19
N SER A 188 -6.40 3.11 -20.17
CA SER A 188 -7.40 4.04 -19.61
C SER A 188 -8.73 4.04 -20.35
N THR A 189 -8.73 3.67 -21.63
CA THR A 189 -9.94 3.57 -22.45
C THR A 189 -10.55 2.17 -22.48
N MET A 190 -9.86 1.18 -21.91
CA MET A 190 -10.34 -0.20 -21.94
C MET A 190 -11.61 -0.38 -21.11
N LYS A 191 -12.50 -1.23 -21.62
CA LYS A 191 -13.76 -1.61 -20.95
C LYS A 191 -13.69 -3.04 -20.44
N PRO A 192 -14.43 -3.38 -19.36
CA PRO A 192 -14.59 -4.77 -18.96
C PRO A 192 -14.97 -5.66 -20.14
N HIS A 193 -14.43 -6.87 -20.12
CA HIS A 193 -14.47 -7.90 -21.15
C HIS A 193 -13.53 -7.75 -22.35
N GLU A 194 -12.80 -6.63 -22.47
CA GLU A 194 -11.72 -6.50 -23.44
C GLU A 194 -10.45 -7.25 -22.99
N PHE A 195 -9.51 -7.46 -23.91
CA PHE A 195 -8.30 -8.24 -23.67
C PHE A 195 -7.05 -7.37 -23.83
N ILE A 196 -6.01 -7.68 -23.05
CA ILE A 196 -4.67 -7.15 -23.25
C ILE A 196 -3.66 -8.30 -23.35
N GLU A 197 -2.64 -8.12 -24.18
CA GLU A 197 -1.59 -9.10 -24.33
C GLU A 197 -0.51 -8.93 -23.27
N VAL A 198 -0.17 -10.04 -22.61
CA VAL A 198 0.76 -10.06 -21.48
C VAL A 198 1.84 -11.12 -21.71
N LYS A 199 3.09 -10.75 -21.46
CA LYS A 199 4.25 -11.64 -21.44
C LYS A 199 4.95 -11.56 -20.09
N GLY A 200 5.38 -12.68 -19.53
CA GLY A 200 6.08 -12.76 -18.24
C GLY A 200 6.01 -14.17 -17.63
N PRO A 201 6.47 -14.38 -16.40
CA PRO A 201 7.13 -13.40 -15.55
C PRO A 201 8.53 -13.05 -16.07
N ILE A 202 8.99 -11.82 -15.81
CA ILE A 202 10.37 -11.42 -16.03
C ILE A 202 10.95 -10.95 -14.69
N VAL A 203 11.91 -11.71 -14.17
CA VAL A 203 12.63 -11.35 -12.94
C VAL A 203 13.49 -10.14 -13.21
N LYS A 204 13.27 -9.06 -12.47
CA LYS A 204 14.04 -7.82 -12.61
C LYS A 204 15.20 -7.79 -11.64
N PHE A 205 14.96 -8.19 -10.40
CA PHE A 205 15.94 -8.15 -9.32
C PHE A 205 15.88 -9.46 -8.53
N GLU A 206 17.04 -10.10 -8.35
CA GLU A 206 17.11 -11.34 -7.57
C GLU A 206 17.10 -11.03 -6.06
N TYR A 207 15.90 -10.89 -5.50
CA TYR A 207 15.73 -10.77 -4.06
C TYR A 207 16.05 -12.10 -3.36
N LYS A 208 16.90 -12.05 -2.33
CA LYS A 208 17.24 -13.18 -1.47
C LYS A 208 17.13 -12.72 0.00
N PRO A 209 16.35 -13.40 0.85
CA PRO A 209 16.25 -13.06 2.28
C PRO A 209 17.62 -12.93 2.94
N ASN A 210 17.82 -11.91 3.77
CA ASN A 210 19.07 -11.63 4.49
C ASN A 210 20.33 -11.41 3.64
N LYS A 211 20.21 -11.26 2.31
CA LYS A 211 21.36 -10.91 1.45
C LYS A 211 21.92 -9.54 1.84
N TYR A 212 21.01 -8.60 2.12
CA TYR A 212 21.30 -7.26 2.60
C TYR A 212 20.80 -7.14 4.05
N LYS A 213 21.49 -6.34 4.85
CA LYS A 213 21.01 -5.96 6.19
C LYS A 213 19.90 -4.92 6.07
N GLU A 214 20.08 -3.96 5.17
CA GLU A 214 19.18 -2.83 4.99
C GLU A 214 18.94 -2.55 3.51
N ILE A 215 17.69 -2.24 3.15
CA ILE A 215 17.30 -1.84 1.81
C ILE A 215 16.62 -0.48 1.88
N GLY A 216 17.25 0.53 1.29
CA GLY A 216 16.64 1.82 1.03
C GLY A 216 15.84 1.78 -0.27
N MET A 217 14.66 2.35 -0.27
CA MET A 217 13.77 2.42 -1.44
C MET A 217 13.41 3.88 -1.70
N ILE A 218 13.54 4.32 -2.94
CA ILE A 218 13.10 5.65 -3.39
C ILE A 218 12.09 5.43 -4.52
N ALA A 219 10.82 5.72 -4.24
CA ALA A 219 9.72 5.55 -5.17
C ALA A 219 9.10 6.90 -5.55
N GLY A 220 8.73 7.07 -6.82
CA GLY A 220 7.95 8.19 -7.31
C GLY A 220 6.66 7.75 -8.00
N GLY A 221 5.50 8.19 -7.52
CA GLY A 221 4.19 7.82 -8.09
C GLY A 221 4.01 6.30 -8.25
N THR A 222 3.74 5.83 -9.46
CA THR A 222 3.56 4.39 -9.77
C THR A 222 4.83 3.54 -9.59
N GLY A 223 5.99 4.17 -9.37
CA GLY A 223 7.25 3.50 -9.00
C GLY A 223 7.18 2.76 -7.65
N ILE A 224 6.11 2.96 -6.87
CA ILE A 224 5.84 2.18 -5.65
C ILE A 224 5.59 0.69 -5.91
N THR A 225 5.10 0.33 -7.10
CA THR A 225 4.66 -1.05 -7.42
C THR A 225 5.76 -2.11 -7.30
N PRO A 226 6.99 -1.95 -7.82
CA PRO A 226 8.09 -2.88 -7.55
C PRO A 226 8.49 -2.94 -6.07
N MET A 227 8.45 -1.81 -5.36
CA MET A 227 8.80 -1.74 -3.93
C MET A 227 7.80 -2.54 -3.10
N LEU A 228 6.50 -2.37 -3.37
CA LEU A 228 5.42 -3.08 -2.70
C LEU A 228 5.57 -4.60 -2.83
N GLN A 229 5.94 -5.09 -4.01
CA GLN A 229 6.11 -6.53 -4.25
C GLN A 229 7.22 -7.13 -3.36
N ILE A 230 8.33 -6.40 -3.18
CA ILE A 230 9.42 -6.80 -2.29
C ILE A 230 8.98 -6.74 -0.83
N LEU A 231 8.34 -5.63 -0.43
CA LEU A 231 7.85 -5.44 0.95
C LEU A 231 6.83 -6.51 1.33
N ASP A 232 5.84 -6.82 0.49
CA ASP A 232 4.88 -7.90 0.72
C ASP A 232 5.59 -9.25 0.92
N HIS A 233 6.56 -9.56 0.06
CA HIS A 233 7.28 -10.81 0.16
C HIS A 233 8.09 -10.91 1.46
N ALA A 234 8.98 -9.95 1.70
CA ALA A 234 9.91 -9.96 2.82
C ALA A 234 9.22 -9.79 4.18
N LEU A 235 8.16 -8.96 4.24
CA LEU A 235 7.49 -8.66 5.50
C LEU A 235 6.44 -9.69 5.88
N THR A 236 5.66 -10.21 4.91
CA THR A 236 4.50 -11.07 5.22
C THR A 236 4.67 -12.54 4.85
N ASN A 237 5.64 -12.90 4.01
CA ASN A 237 5.78 -14.27 3.48
C ASN A 237 7.09 -14.96 3.85
N CYS A 238 8.06 -14.24 4.42
CA CYS A 238 9.36 -14.80 4.83
C CYS A 238 9.63 -14.54 6.32
N ALA A 239 9.26 -15.50 7.17
CA ALA A 239 9.43 -15.37 8.63
C ALA A 239 10.91 -15.25 9.07
N ASN A 240 11.83 -15.85 8.31
CA ASN A 240 13.27 -15.83 8.60
C ASN A 240 14.02 -14.68 7.93
N ASP A 241 13.32 -13.72 7.35
CA ASP A 241 13.93 -12.54 6.74
C ASP A 241 14.08 -11.44 7.78
N HIS A 242 15.30 -10.96 8.01
CA HIS A 242 15.62 -9.91 8.98
C HIS A 242 16.06 -8.61 8.31
N THR A 243 15.92 -8.52 6.98
CA THR A 243 16.22 -7.31 6.21
C THR A 243 15.35 -6.15 6.71
N LYS A 244 15.98 -5.00 6.97
CA LYS A 244 15.28 -3.74 7.27
C LYS A 244 15.04 -2.95 5.99
N PHE A 245 13.92 -2.24 5.95
CA PHE A 245 13.46 -1.48 4.80
C PHE A 245 13.19 -0.04 5.22
N VAL A 246 13.67 0.90 4.42
CA VAL A 246 13.28 2.32 4.51
C VAL A 246 12.74 2.73 3.16
N LEU A 247 11.54 3.32 3.12
CA LEU A 247 10.94 3.84 1.89
C LEU A 247 10.76 5.35 1.96
N ILE A 248 11.42 6.07 1.06
CA ILE A 248 11.08 7.45 0.69
C ILE A 248 10.11 7.38 -0.50
N PHE A 249 8.86 7.84 -0.29
CA PHE A 249 7.83 7.81 -1.32
C PHE A 249 7.38 9.23 -1.72
N ALA A 250 7.83 9.65 -2.90
CA ALA A 250 7.61 10.98 -3.45
C ALA A 250 6.38 11.03 -4.38
N ASN A 251 5.53 12.04 -4.18
CA ASN A 251 4.32 12.29 -4.99
C ASN A 251 4.11 13.80 -5.21
N LYS A 252 3.20 14.19 -6.11
CA LYS A 252 2.95 15.63 -6.35
C LYS A 252 2.19 16.29 -5.20
N SER A 253 1.25 15.57 -4.62
CA SER A 253 0.35 16.03 -3.54
C SER A 253 0.02 14.86 -2.62
N LYS A 254 -0.67 15.15 -1.50
CA LYS A 254 -1.15 14.10 -0.58
C LYS A 254 -2.21 13.21 -1.24
N GLU A 255 -3.00 13.75 -2.16
CA GLU A 255 -4.04 13.05 -2.93
C GLU A 255 -3.45 12.11 -3.99
N ASP A 256 -2.19 12.31 -4.36
CA ASP A 256 -1.46 11.47 -5.31
C ASP A 256 -0.78 10.25 -4.65
N ILE A 257 -0.81 10.14 -3.32
CA ILE A 257 -0.15 9.03 -2.60
C ILE A 257 -0.91 7.74 -2.82
N LEU A 258 -0.40 6.91 -3.72
CA LEU A 258 -0.97 5.60 -4.02
C LEU A 258 -0.75 4.61 -2.88
N LEU A 259 -1.76 3.78 -2.59
CA LEU A 259 -1.68 2.70 -1.58
C LEU A 259 -1.36 3.21 -0.15
N LYS A 260 -1.65 4.48 0.16
CA LYS A 260 -1.31 5.12 1.44
C LYS A 260 -1.70 4.28 2.65
N ASP A 261 -2.99 3.94 2.79
CA ASP A 261 -3.49 3.18 3.93
C ASP A 261 -2.84 1.80 4.09
N ARG A 262 -2.46 1.17 2.97
CA ARG A 262 -1.79 -0.13 2.98
C ARG A 262 -0.35 0.03 3.51
N LEU A 263 0.37 1.04 3.02
CA LEU A 263 1.74 1.32 3.43
C LEU A 263 1.81 1.77 4.89
N ASP A 264 0.88 2.62 5.35
CA ASP A 264 0.77 3.06 6.75
C ASP A 264 0.57 1.85 7.67
N ARG A 265 -0.40 0.98 7.34
CA ARG A 265 -0.62 -0.27 8.10
C ARG A 265 0.61 -1.16 8.12
N MET A 266 1.30 -1.30 6.98
CA MET A 266 2.54 -2.10 6.92
C MET A 266 3.63 -1.50 7.82
N SER A 267 3.81 -0.18 7.81
CA SER A 267 4.82 0.47 8.66
C SER A 267 4.50 0.32 10.15
N ILE A 268 3.22 0.38 10.54
CA ILE A 268 2.80 0.12 11.93
C ILE A 268 3.06 -1.33 12.33
N LEU A 269 2.61 -2.30 11.52
CA LEU A 269 2.71 -3.73 11.82
C LEU A 269 4.17 -4.23 11.83
N PHE A 270 5.02 -3.65 11.00
CA PHE A 270 6.41 -4.07 10.81
C PHE A 270 7.41 -3.00 11.22
N ARG A 271 7.09 -2.13 12.18
CA ARG A 271 7.89 -0.96 12.57
C ARG A 271 9.37 -1.22 12.88
N GLU A 272 9.70 -2.43 13.34
CA GLU A 272 11.08 -2.84 13.64
C GLU A 272 11.91 -3.15 12.37
N ARG A 273 11.23 -3.39 11.24
CA ARG A 273 11.81 -3.73 9.94
C ARG A 273 11.41 -2.80 8.80
N PHE A 274 10.42 -1.91 8.96
CA PHE A 274 9.94 -1.05 7.89
C PHE A 274 9.57 0.36 8.37
N THR A 275 10.30 1.35 7.88
CA THR A 275 10.01 2.77 8.06
C THR A 275 9.62 3.42 6.73
N LEU A 276 8.71 4.40 6.83
CA LEU A 276 8.06 5.04 5.69
C LEU A 276 8.12 6.56 5.83
N HIS A 277 8.61 7.23 4.80
CA HIS A 277 8.73 8.67 4.73
C HIS A 277 8.07 9.18 3.45
N TYR A 278 7.06 10.02 3.60
CA TYR A 278 6.39 10.65 2.47
C TYR A 278 7.03 11.98 2.12
N VAL A 279 7.16 12.25 0.83
CA VAL A 279 7.62 13.53 0.28
C VAL A 279 6.59 14.00 -0.74
N VAL A 280 6.16 15.26 -0.66
CA VAL A 280 5.22 15.84 -1.64
C VAL A 280 5.75 17.14 -2.23
N ASP A 281 5.58 17.35 -3.55
CA ASP A 281 6.05 18.59 -4.20
C ASP A 281 5.43 19.83 -3.54
N LYS A 282 4.15 19.74 -3.18
CA LYS A 282 3.41 20.77 -2.46
C LYS A 282 2.48 20.16 -1.41
N ALA A 283 2.35 20.86 -0.28
CA ALA A 283 1.42 20.51 0.79
C ALA A 283 0.46 21.67 1.03
N GLU A 284 -0.84 21.36 1.05
CA GLU A 284 -1.90 22.29 1.42
C GLU A 284 -2.58 21.77 2.70
N GLY A 285 -2.67 22.63 3.72
CA GLY A 285 -3.19 22.28 5.04
C GLY A 285 -2.17 21.54 5.91
N GLU A 286 -2.66 20.70 6.82
CA GLU A 286 -1.82 19.89 7.71
C GLU A 286 -1.10 18.78 6.94
N TRP A 287 0.23 18.74 7.08
CA TRP A 287 1.10 17.73 6.48
C TRP A 287 2.29 17.48 7.39
N GLU A 288 2.52 16.20 7.73
CA GLU A 288 3.58 15.78 8.64
C GLU A 288 4.83 15.25 7.91
N GLY A 289 4.75 15.04 6.59
CA GLY A 289 5.86 14.58 5.77
C GLY A 289 6.76 15.71 5.29
N ASP A 290 7.76 15.35 4.47
CA ASP A 290 8.65 16.33 3.85
C ASP A 290 7.97 16.99 2.63
N VAL A 291 8.38 18.22 2.32
CA VAL A 291 7.85 19.02 1.20
C VAL A 291 8.97 19.37 0.23
N GLY A 292 8.69 19.26 -1.06
CA GLY A 292 9.63 19.47 -2.16
C GLY A 292 9.97 18.15 -2.87
N HIS A 293 11.17 18.08 -3.45
CA HIS A 293 11.67 16.87 -4.09
C HIS A 293 12.56 16.07 -3.13
N VAL A 294 12.85 14.81 -3.47
CA VAL A 294 13.86 14.02 -2.75
C VAL A 294 15.24 14.68 -2.91
N THR A 295 15.81 15.14 -1.80
CA THR A 295 17.13 15.81 -1.78
C THR A 295 18.22 14.93 -1.19
N LYS A 296 19.47 15.41 -1.28
CA LYS A 296 20.63 14.77 -0.63
C LYS A 296 20.39 14.62 0.88
N GLU A 297 19.90 15.67 1.52
CA GLU A 297 19.68 15.72 2.96
C GLU A 297 18.64 14.70 3.40
N LEU A 298 17.55 14.52 2.64
CA LEU A 298 16.54 13.49 2.95
C LEU A 298 17.10 12.08 2.78
N ILE A 299 17.93 11.84 1.76
CA ILE A 299 18.55 10.54 1.55
C ILE A 299 19.52 10.23 2.70
N GLU A 300 20.40 11.16 3.06
CA GLU A 300 21.35 10.99 4.17
C GLU A 300 20.64 10.86 5.52
N LYS A 301 19.49 11.50 5.68
CA LYS A 301 18.68 11.44 6.92
C LYS A 301 17.99 10.09 7.11
N TYR A 302 17.43 9.51 6.04
CA TYR A 302 16.52 8.36 6.16
C TYR A 302 17.12 7.05 5.65
N LEU A 303 17.87 7.06 4.55
CA LEU A 303 18.34 5.83 3.92
C LEU A 303 19.63 5.30 4.57
N PRO A 304 19.88 3.98 4.50
CA PRO A 304 21.16 3.43 4.95
C PRO A 304 22.29 4.00 4.10
N GLY A 305 23.39 4.39 4.73
CA GLY A 305 24.58 4.89 4.04
C GLY A 305 25.21 3.85 3.08
N PRO A 306 26.24 4.25 2.32
CA PRO A 306 26.95 3.36 1.40
C PRO A 306 27.69 2.27 2.18
N ASP A 307 27.11 1.07 2.21
CA ASP A 307 27.66 -0.13 2.88
C ASP A 307 27.50 -1.36 1.96
N PRO A 308 28.46 -2.30 1.90
CA PRO A 308 28.35 -3.51 1.08
C PRO A 308 27.16 -4.42 1.42
N LYS A 309 26.56 -4.27 2.60
CA LYS A 309 25.34 -4.96 3.06
C LYS A 309 24.08 -4.09 2.92
N SER A 310 24.17 -2.95 2.27
CA SER A 310 23.03 -2.08 1.97
C SER A 310 22.76 -2.02 0.46
N GLN A 311 21.47 -2.00 0.10
CA GLN A 311 21.01 -1.85 -1.27
C GLN A 311 20.01 -0.69 -1.37
N ILE A 312 20.20 0.19 -2.35
CA ILE A 312 19.24 1.23 -2.71
C ILE A 312 18.49 0.80 -3.96
N LEU A 313 17.16 0.85 -3.90
CA LEU A 313 16.24 0.55 -4.98
C LEU A 313 15.56 1.84 -5.43
N VAL A 314 15.59 2.15 -6.72
CA VAL A 314 15.03 3.39 -7.26
C VAL A 314 14.04 3.09 -8.38
N CYS A 315 12.84 3.66 -8.30
CA CYS A 315 11.85 3.59 -9.37
C CYS A 315 10.96 4.84 -9.36
N GLY A 316 10.85 5.51 -10.50
CA GLY A 316 10.02 6.71 -10.62
C GLY A 316 10.06 7.32 -12.02
N PRO A 317 9.48 8.51 -12.19
CA PRO A 317 9.52 9.24 -13.45
C PRO A 317 10.96 9.53 -13.92
N PRO A 318 11.23 9.61 -15.24
CA PRO A 318 12.58 9.86 -15.76
C PRO A 318 13.31 11.07 -15.15
N PRO A 319 12.66 12.23 -14.92
CA PRO A 319 13.33 13.37 -14.27
C PRO A 319 13.84 13.04 -12.85
N MET A 320 13.05 12.29 -12.07
CA MET A 320 13.45 11.84 -10.75
C MET A 320 14.59 10.83 -10.84
N MET A 321 14.50 9.83 -11.72
CA MET A 321 15.57 8.85 -11.92
C MET A 321 16.89 9.53 -12.29
N LYS A 322 16.86 10.48 -13.23
CA LYS A 322 18.02 11.25 -13.66
C LYS A 322 18.66 12.03 -12.51
N ALA A 323 17.85 12.70 -11.69
CA ALA A 323 18.35 13.48 -10.57
C ALA A 323 18.94 12.60 -9.44
N ILE A 324 18.31 11.47 -9.14
CA ILE A 324 18.66 10.63 -7.99
C ILE A 324 19.78 9.64 -8.30
N SER A 325 19.70 8.95 -9.43
CA SER A 325 20.57 7.80 -9.75
C SER A 325 21.18 7.84 -11.15
N GLY A 326 20.80 8.80 -11.99
CA GLY A 326 20.96 8.70 -13.43
C GLY A 326 19.92 7.77 -14.07
N GLU A 327 19.76 7.89 -15.38
CA GLU A 327 18.81 7.08 -16.16
C GLU A 327 19.29 5.63 -16.32
N LYS A 328 18.39 4.73 -16.71
CA LYS A 328 18.76 3.41 -17.22
C LYS A 328 19.29 3.56 -18.65
N ALA A 329 20.21 2.67 -19.03
CA ALA A 329 20.68 2.61 -20.40
C ALA A 329 19.56 2.16 -21.35
N LYS A 330 19.69 2.52 -22.64
CA LYS A 330 18.71 2.19 -23.69
C LYS A 330 18.56 0.68 -23.94
N ASP A 331 19.56 -0.10 -23.57
CA ASP A 331 19.58 -1.56 -23.63
C ASP A 331 18.95 -2.24 -22.38
N PHE A 332 18.34 -1.43 -21.50
CA PHE A 332 17.71 -1.85 -20.23
C PHE A 332 18.69 -2.29 -19.12
N SER A 333 20.00 -2.20 -19.33
CA SER A 333 20.99 -2.37 -18.26
C SER A 333 20.87 -1.26 -17.19
N GLN A 334 21.65 -1.35 -16.12
CA GLN A 334 21.59 -0.38 -15.02
C GLN A 334 22.10 1.02 -15.44
N GLY A 335 22.89 1.11 -16.52
CA GLY A 335 23.53 2.37 -16.93
C GLY A 335 24.52 2.90 -15.89
N GLU A 336 25.07 4.07 -16.14
CA GLU A 336 25.98 4.74 -15.21
C GLU A 336 25.22 5.25 -13.97
N LEU A 337 25.79 5.06 -12.78
CA LEU A 337 25.31 5.72 -11.57
C LEU A 337 25.76 7.18 -11.58
N SER A 338 24.81 8.10 -11.51
CA SER A 338 25.06 9.55 -11.38
C SER A 338 24.04 10.20 -10.44
N GLY A 339 24.06 11.52 -10.33
CA GLY A 339 23.10 12.27 -9.53
C GLY A 339 23.37 12.22 -8.03
N VAL A 340 22.32 12.38 -7.22
CA VAL A 340 22.44 12.56 -5.77
C VAL A 340 23.10 11.35 -5.09
N LEU A 341 22.72 10.12 -5.45
CA LEU A 341 23.31 8.92 -4.85
C LEU A 341 24.81 8.81 -5.13
N GLN A 342 25.27 9.16 -6.34
CA GLN A 342 26.70 9.22 -6.62
C GLN A 342 27.40 10.28 -5.75
N SER A 343 26.80 11.46 -5.60
CA SER A 343 27.38 12.55 -4.80
C SER A 343 27.48 12.27 -3.30
N ILE A 344 26.69 11.32 -2.79
CA ILE A 344 26.74 10.83 -1.40
C ILE A 344 27.85 9.77 -1.24
N GLY A 345 28.25 9.12 -2.33
CA GLY A 345 29.29 8.08 -2.32
C GLY A 345 28.77 6.64 -2.45
N TYR A 346 27.50 6.44 -2.85
CA TYR A 346 27.04 5.11 -3.24
C TYR A 346 27.77 4.62 -4.50
N SER A 347 28.10 3.33 -4.53
CA SER A 347 28.62 2.68 -5.72
C SER A 347 27.50 2.17 -6.63
N ALA A 348 27.83 1.86 -7.89
CA ALA A 348 26.89 1.23 -8.81
C ALA A 348 26.39 -0.14 -8.30
N GLU A 349 27.17 -0.84 -7.47
CA GLU A 349 26.76 -2.11 -6.86
C GLU A 349 25.71 -1.90 -5.76
N ASN A 350 25.74 -0.75 -5.09
CA ASN A 350 24.75 -0.40 -4.07
C ASN A 350 23.41 0.04 -4.64
N VAL A 351 23.31 0.39 -5.94
CA VAL A 351 22.11 1.04 -6.50
C VAL A 351 21.49 0.19 -7.61
N PHE A 352 20.20 -0.08 -7.49
CA PHE A 352 19.43 -0.80 -8.50
C PHE A 352 18.25 0.05 -8.97
N LYS A 353 18.20 0.29 -10.28
CA LYS A 353 17.17 1.04 -11.00
C LYS A 353 16.21 0.06 -11.68
N PHE A 354 14.92 0.13 -11.31
CA PHE A 354 13.85 -0.67 -11.90
C PHE A 354 13.50 -0.22 -13.32
#